data_AF-A0A2U2N374-F1
#
_entry.id   AF-A0A2U2N374-F1
#
_cell.length_a   1.000
_cell.length_b   1.000
_cell.length_c   1.000
_cell.angle_alpha   90.00
_cell.angle_beta   90.00
_cell.angle_gamma   90.00
#
_symmetry.space_group_name_H-M   'P 1'
#
loop_
_entity.id
_entity.type
_entity.pdbx_description
1 polymer ?
#
loop_
_entity_poly.entity_id
_entity_poly.type
_entity_poly.pdbx_seq_one_letter_code
_entity_poly.pdbx_strand_id
1 'polypeptide(L)'
;MTGRSWTITLEPMPLLPLIAVIIAAFALAIAAVALVANRRLAGELARIEAQSRDTAEQFRGLTAGTVGQSRNLARLQQDLERLRERLDQVASQEGGGAAFEQAIRMARKGHPAGEIMETCGLSQMEADLVVLLHQESRAEG
;
A
#
# COMPACT_ATOMS: atom_id res chain seq x y z
N MET A 1 -72.67 -79.92 21.97
CA MET A 1 -73.11 -78.68 22.62
C MET A 1 -72.00 -78.23 23.55
N THR A 2 -71.58 -76.96 23.41
CA THR A 2 -70.99 -76.05 24.42
C THR A 2 -69.86 -76.61 25.29
N GLY A 3 -68.64 -76.08 25.25
CA GLY A 3 -68.41 -74.68 25.57
C GLY A 3 -66.98 -74.26 25.25
N ARG A 4 -66.93 -73.25 24.39
CA ARG A 4 -65.84 -72.33 24.09
C ARG A 4 -65.20 -71.84 25.40
N SER A 5 -64.00 -72.35 25.71
CA SER A 5 -63.14 -71.79 26.75
C SER A 5 -62.68 -70.42 26.27
N TRP A 6 -63.37 -69.39 26.75
CA TRP A 6 -62.97 -68.00 26.58
C TRP A 6 -61.57 -67.83 27.16
N THR A 7 -60.58 -67.68 26.29
CA THR A 7 -59.30 -67.11 26.66
C THR A 7 -59.60 -65.70 27.14
N ILE A 8 -59.50 -65.51 28.45
CA ILE A 8 -59.53 -64.20 29.08
C ILE A 8 -58.29 -63.46 28.56
N THR A 9 -58.45 -62.75 27.45
CA THR A 9 -57.52 -61.73 27.01
C THR A 9 -57.68 -60.59 27.98
N LEU A 10 -56.79 -60.58 28.97
CA LEU A 10 -56.60 -59.50 29.92
C LEU A 10 -56.11 -58.28 29.14
N GLU A 11 -57.03 -57.54 28.53
CA GLU A 11 -56.76 -56.29 27.81
C GLU A 11 -56.06 -55.32 28.79
N PRO A 12 -54.77 -54.99 28.58
CA PRO A 12 -54.11 -54.01 29.42
C PRO A 12 -54.79 -52.66 29.20
N MET A 13 -55.21 -52.01 30.31
CA MET A 13 -55.74 -50.65 30.32
C MET A 13 -55.02 -49.75 29.29
N PRO A 14 -55.75 -48.92 28.50
CA PRO A 14 -55.20 -48.14 27.38
C PRO A 14 -54.19 -47.05 27.78
N LEU A 15 -53.76 -47.03 29.04
CA LEU A 15 -52.84 -46.05 29.61
C LEU A 15 -51.40 -46.26 29.13
N LEU A 16 -50.95 -47.51 28.95
CA LEU A 16 -49.60 -47.83 28.46
C LEU A 16 -49.31 -47.33 27.04
N PRO A 17 -50.16 -47.62 26.02
CA PRO A 17 -49.92 -47.11 24.67
C PRO A 17 -50.04 -45.59 24.60
N LEU A 18 -50.91 -44.98 25.41
CA LEU A 18 -51.05 -43.52 25.50
C LEU A 18 -49.75 -42.87 26.00
N ILE A 19 -49.15 -43.41 27.08
CA ILE A 19 -47.88 -42.93 27.61
C ILE A 19 -46.75 -43.11 26.58
N ALA A 20 -46.71 -44.24 25.88
CA ALA A 20 -45.72 -44.49 24.83
C ALA A 20 -45.83 -43.48 23.68
N VAL A 21 -47.05 -43.13 23.26
CA VAL A 21 -47.29 -42.10 22.23
C VAL A 21 -46.86 -40.72 22.72
N ILE A 22 -47.14 -40.36 23.98
CA ILE A 22 -46.71 -39.09 24.56
C ILE A 22 -45.18 -39.01 24.61
N ILE A 23 -44.49 -40.06 25.05
CA ILE A 23 -43.02 -40.11 25.08
C ILE A 23 -42.44 -40.01 23.67
N ALA A 24 -43.01 -40.73 22.70
CA ALA A 24 -42.58 -40.67 21.30
C ALA A 24 -42.78 -39.27 20.71
N ALA A 25 -43.92 -38.62 20.98
CA ALA A 25 -44.19 -37.25 20.56
C ALA A 25 -43.21 -36.26 21.20
N PHE A 26 -42.90 -36.43 22.49
CA PHE A 26 -41.96 -35.58 23.20
C PHE A 26 -40.53 -35.74 22.67
N ALA A 27 -40.10 -36.98 22.42
CA ALA A 27 -38.80 -37.28 21.81
C ALA A 27 -38.68 -36.67 20.40
N LEU A 28 -39.75 -36.74 19.61
CA LEU A 28 -39.80 -36.17 18.26
C LEU A 28 -39.78 -34.64 18.28
N ALA A 29 -40.44 -34.02 19.26
CA ALA A 29 -40.39 -32.58 19.49
C ALA A 29 -38.99 -32.11 19.88
N ILE A 30 -38.30 -32.81 20.80
CA ILE A 30 -36.92 -32.50 21.19
C ILE A 30 -35.98 -32.64 19.98
N ALA A 31 -36.11 -33.72 19.21
CA ALA A 31 -35.31 -33.94 18.01
C ALA A 31 -35.53 -32.83 16.97
N ALA A 32 -36.78 -32.39 16.77
CA ALA A 32 -37.10 -31.29 15.87
C ALA A 32 -36.49 -29.96 16.34
N VAL A 33 -36.57 -29.63 17.63
CA VAL A 33 -35.97 -28.42 18.20
C VAL A 33 -34.44 -28.46 18.07
N ALA A 34 -33.82 -29.58 18.40
CA ALA A 34 -32.37 -29.77 18.25
C ALA A 34 -31.93 -29.61 16.80
N LEU A 35 -32.69 -30.14 15.83
CA LEU A 35 -32.40 -29.99 14.41
C LEU A 35 -32.52 -28.54 13.94
N VAL A 36 -33.55 -27.82 14.38
CA VAL A 36 -33.73 -26.39 14.05
C VAL A 36 -32.64 -25.54 14.68
N ALA A 37 -32.29 -25.79 15.94
CA ALA A 37 -31.20 -25.08 16.62
C ALA A 37 -29.86 -25.32 15.91
N ASN A 38 -29.55 -26.57 15.55
CA ASN A 38 -28.32 -26.92 14.85
C ASN A 38 -28.26 -26.27 13.45
N ARG A 39 -29.39 -26.20 12.74
CA ARG A 39 -29.47 -25.48 11.44
C ARG A 39 -29.30 -23.98 11.59
N ARG A 40 -29.79 -23.37 12.67
CA ARG A 40 -29.58 -21.95 12.98
C ARG A 40 -28.10 -21.67 13.26
N LEU A 41 -27.47 -22.48 14.12
CA LEU A 41 -26.04 -22.42 14.42
C LEU A 41 -25.19 -22.59 13.17
N ALA A 42 -25.52 -23.55 12.30
CA ALA A 42 -24.83 -23.74 11.02
C ALA A 42 -25.00 -22.54 10.07
N GLY A 43 -26.17 -21.91 10.05
CA GLY A 43 -26.40 -20.68 9.27
C GLY A 43 -25.63 -19.47 9.82
N GLU A 44 -25.46 -19.39 11.13
CA GLU A 44 -24.71 -18.34 11.82
C GLU A 44 -23.20 -18.52 11.61
N LEU A 45 -22.70 -19.75 11.69
CA LEU A 45 -21.31 -20.11 11.32
C LEU A 45 -21.02 -19.79 9.85
N ALA A 46 -21.94 -20.13 8.93
CA ALA A 46 -21.80 -19.79 7.51
C ALA A 46 -21.77 -18.28 7.26
N ARG A 47 -22.53 -17.49 8.05
CA ARG A 47 -22.48 -16.01 7.98
C ARG A 47 -21.16 -15.44 8.49
N ILE A 48 -20.64 -15.96 9.60
CA ILE A 48 -19.35 -15.55 10.16
C ILE A 48 -18.21 -15.89 9.19
N GLU A 49 -18.25 -17.06 8.57
CA GLU A 49 -17.24 -17.48 7.60
C GLU A 49 -17.32 -16.66 6.30
N ALA A 50 -18.52 -16.30 5.84
CA ALA A 50 -18.70 -15.42 4.70
C ALA A 50 -18.14 -14.00 4.97
N GLN A 51 -18.36 -13.46 6.18
CA GLN A 51 -17.77 -12.18 6.58
C GLN A 51 -16.25 -12.24 6.65
N SER A 52 -15.68 -13.35 7.15
CA SER A 52 -14.22 -13.51 7.20
C SER A 52 -13.58 -13.57 5.81
N ARG A 53 -14.25 -14.17 4.82
CA ARG A 53 -13.78 -14.21 3.43
C ARG A 53 -13.81 -12.84 2.76
N ASP A 54 -14.85 -12.04 3.00
CA ASP A 54 -14.96 -10.68 2.45
C ASP A 54 -13.84 -9.77 2.98
N THR A 55 -13.53 -9.85 4.28
CA THR A 55 -12.41 -9.09 4.86
C THR A 55 -11.06 -9.54 4.27
N ALA A 56 -10.85 -10.84 4.05
CA ALA A 56 -9.62 -11.36 3.46
C ALA A 56 -9.44 -10.94 1.98
N GLU A 57 -10.54 -10.84 1.22
CA GLU A 57 -10.55 -10.34 -0.16
C GLU A 57 -10.16 -8.86 -0.22
N GLN A 58 -10.70 -8.06 0.70
CA GLN A 58 -10.38 -6.63 0.83
C GLN A 58 -8.92 -6.41 1.24
N PHE A 59 -8.39 -7.22 2.16
CA PHE A 59 -6.96 -7.19 2.52
C PHE A 59 -6.06 -7.59 1.33
N ARG A 60 -6.45 -8.56 0.50
CA ARG A 60 -5.71 -8.89 -0.73
C ARG A 60 -5.71 -7.74 -1.74
N GLY A 61 -6.84 -7.05 -1.91
CA GLY A 61 -6.94 -5.86 -2.77
C GLY A 61 -6.07 -4.69 -2.28
N LEU A 62 -6.09 -4.43 -0.98
CA LEU A 62 -5.25 -3.39 -0.36
C LEU A 62 -3.76 -3.74 -0.43
N THR A 63 -3.38 -4.99 -0.18
CA THR A 63 -1.98 -5.45 -0.24
C THR A 63 -1.43 -5.38 -1.68
N ALA A 64 -2.26 -5.71 -2.68
CA ALA A 64 -1.89 -5.51 -4.10
C ALA A 64 -1.73 -4.02 -4.45
N GLY A 65 -2.57 -3.15 -3.89
CA GLY A 65 -2.47 -1.69 -4.03
C GLY A 65 -1.17 -1.11 -3.47
N THR A 66 -0.75 -1.54 -2.27
CA THR A 66 0.48 -1.06 -1.61
C THR A 66 1.76 -1.54 -2.33
N VAL A 67 1.74 -2.74 -2.91
CA VAL A 67 2.85 -3.24 -3.76
C VAL A 67 2.91 -2.50 -5.10
N GLY A 68 1.77 -2.10 -5.66
CA GLY A 68 1.71 -1.27 -6.87
C GLY A 68 2.26 0.14 -6.64
N GLN A 69 1.90 0.77 -5.52
CA GLN A 69 2.41 2.10 -5.15
C GLN A 69 3.92 2.10 -4.87
N SER A 70 4.47 1.07 -4.25
CA SER A 70 5.93 0.97 -4.01
C SER A 70 6.73 0.85 -5.31
N ARG A 71 6.21 0.15 -6.33
CA ARG A 71 6.82 0.14 -7.68
C ARG A 71 6.80 1.51 -8.34
N ASN A 72 5.73 2.28 -8.14
CA ASN A 72 5.64 3.63 -8.69
C ASN A 72 6.60 4.59 -7.98
N LEU A 73 6.72 4.47 -6.65
CA LEU A 73 7.70 5.21 -5.85
C LEU A 73 9.14 4.90 -6.27
N ALA A 74 9.47 3.64 -6.52
CA ALA A 74 10.80 3.25 -7.00
C ALA A 74 11.12 3.85 -8.39
N ARG A 75 10.14 3.90 -9.29
CA ARG A 75 10.29 4.58 -10.59
C ARG A 75 10.49 6.07 -10.44
N LEU A 76 9.70 6.71 -9.57
CA LEU A 76 9.84 8.14 -9.24
C LEU A 76 11.21 8.46 -8.64
N GLN A 77 11.73 7.61 -7.75
CA GLN A 77 13.08 7.76 -7.19
C GLN A 77 14.14 7.65 -8.29
N GLN A 78 14.02 6.68 -9.19
CA GLN A 78 14.95 6.51 -10.30
C GLN A 78 14.91 7.69 -11.28
N ASP A 79 13.72 8.24 -11.55
CA ASP A 79 13.58 9.43 -12.39
C ASP A 79 14.17 10.68 -11.72
N LEU A 80 14.03 10.82 -10.39
CA LEU A 80 14.66 11.89 -9.62
C LEU A 80 16.20 11.79 -9.62
N GLU A 81 16.76 10.59 -9.48
CA GLU A 81 18.22 10.38 -9.58
C GLU A 81 18.75 10.78 -10.96
N ARG A 82 18.08 10.36 -12.03
CA ARG A 82 18.45 10.75 -13.40
C ARG A 82 18.36 12.26 -13.62
N LEU A 83 17.34 12.90 -13.04
CA LEU A 83 17.19 14.35 -13.14
C LEU A 83 18.31 15.06 -12.37
N ARG A 84 18.67 14.54 -11.20
CA ARG A 84 19.78 15.06 -10.40
C ARG A 84 21.11 14.92 -11.12
N GLU A 85 21.38 13.78 -11.75
CA GLU A 85 22.58 13.58 -12.59
C GLU A 85 22.62 14.57 -13.76
N ARG A 86 21.48 14.84 -14.40
CA ARG A 86 21.42 15.84 -15.48
C ARG A 86 21.65 17.25 -14.95
N LEU A 87 21.09 17.61 -13.80
CA LEU A 87 21.33 18.90 -13.18
C LEU A 87 22.80 19.06 -12.77
N ASP A 88 23.41 17.99 -12.27
CA ASP A 88 24.83 17.99 -11.90
C ASP A 88 25.73 18.09 -13.14
N GLN A 89 25.37 17.42 -14.23
CA GLN A 89 26.02 17.55 -15.53
C GLN A 89 25.85 18.95 -16.11
N VAL A 90 24.67 19.56 -16.02
CA VAL A 90 24.42 20.94 -16.48
C VAL A 90 25.16 21.94 -15.60
N ALA A 91 25.16 21.77 -14.28
CA ALA A 91 25.91 22.61 -13.35
C ALA A 91 27.43 22.46 -13.56
N SER A 92 27.91 21.26 -13.89
CA SER A 92 29.31 21.00 -14.25
C SER A 92 29.66 21.54 -15.64
N GLN A 93 28.70 21.55 -16.57
CA GLN A 93 28.83 22.14 -17.90
C GLN A 93 28.80 23.68 -17.83
N GLU A 94 28.11 24.25 -16.83
CA GLU A 94 28.30 25.62 -16.34
C GLU A 94 29.56 25.76 -15.47
N GLY A 95 30.65 25.09 -15.87
CA GLY A 95 32.01 25.36 -15.38
C GLY A 95 32.45 26.82 -15.54
N GLY A 96 31.64 27.65 -16.20
CA GLY A 96 31.70 29.10 -16.16
C GLY A 96 31.68 29.69 -14.75
N GLY A 97 30.97 29.10 -13.77
CA GLY A 97 30.91 29.68 -12.41
C GLY A 97 32.28 29.78 -11.70
N ALA A 98 33.03 28.67 -11.69
CA ALA A 98 34.37 28.63 -11.11
C ALA A 98 35.41 29.40 -11.95
N ALA A 99 35.26 29.38 -13.28
CA ALA A 99 36.11 30.13 -14.21
C ALA A 99 35.91 31.67 -14.07
N PHE A 100 34.67 32.13 -13.94
CA PHE A 100 34.34 33.54 -13.69
C PHE A 100 34.86 33.99 -12.33
N GLU A 101 34.70 33.19 -11.26
CA GLU A 101 35.27 33.50 -9.95
C GLU A 101 36.79 33.69 -10.00
N GLN A 102 37.49 32.82 -10.72
CA GLN A 102 38.94 32.93 -10.92
C GLN A 102 39.31 34.16 -11.77
N ALA A 103 38.57 34.45 -12.84
CA ALA A 103 38.77 35.61 -13.69
C ALA A 103 38.57 36.93 -12.94
N ILE A 104 37.56 37.02 -12.07
CA ILE A 104 37.32 38.18 -11.21
C ILE A 104 38.52 38.40 -10.28
N ARG A 105 39.10 37.34 -9.70
CA ARG A 105 40.31 37.46 -8.87
C ARG A 105 41.52 37.95 -9.67
N MET A 106 41.71 37.46 -10.90
CA MET A 106 42.80 37.89 -11.78
C MET A 106 42.64 39.35 -12.23
N ALA A 107 41.43 39.76 -12.61
CA ALA A 107 41.10 41.14 -12.97
C ALA A 107 41.30 42.11 -11.79
N ARG A 108 40.88 41.74 -10.58
CA ARG A 108 41.15 42.52 -9.35
C ARG A 108 42.64 42.67 -9.03
N LYS A 109 43.46 41.72 -9.47
CA LYS A 109 44.93 41.78 -9.38
C LYS A 109 45.57 42.58 -10.53
N GLY A 110 44.78 43.05 -11.50
CA GLY A 110 45.22 43.87 -12.63
C GLY A 110 45.74 43.09 -13.83
N HIS A 111 45.42 41.81 -13.96
CA HIS A 111 45.82 41.02 -15.13
C HIS A 111 45.04 41.49 -16.37
N PRO A 112 45.67 41.58 -17.55
CA PRO A 112 45.01 42.00 -18.78
C PRO A 112 44.01 40.93 -19.27
N ALA A 113 43.00 41.36 -20.03
CA ALA A 113 41.93 40.49 -20.53
C ALA A 113 42.46 39.29 -21.33
N GLY A 114 43.53 39.46 -22.11
CA GLY A 114 44.15 38.36 -22.87
C GLY A 114 44.68 37.23 -21.98
N GLU A 115 45.28 37.56 -20.83
CA GLU A 115 45.82 36.57 -19.89
C GLU A 115 44.68 35.86 -19.12
N ILE A 116 43.59 36.60 -18.82
CA ILE A 116 42.38 36.04 -18.22
C ILE A 116 41.68 35.09 -19.18
N MET A 117 41.59 35.45 -20.47
CA MET A 117 41.01 34.62 -21.53
C MET A 117 41.75 33.28 -21.65
N GLU A 118 43.08 33.32 -21.71
CA GLU A 118 43.93 32.13 -21.85
C GLU A 118 43.90 31.24 -20.60
N THR A 119 43.89 31.84 -19.41
CA THR A 119 43.97 31.10 -18.14
C THR A 119 42.62 30.54 -17.68
N CYS A 120 41.53 31.27 -17.91
CA CYS A 120 40.20 30.91 -17.40
C CYS A 120 39.27 30.32 -18.48
N GLY A 121 39.71 30.26 -19.74
CA GLY A 121 38.93 29.66 -20.84
C GLY A 121 37.66 30.45 -21.18
N LEU A 122 37.66 31.76 -20.92
CA LEU A 122 36.57 32.69 -21.24
C LEU A 122 36.69 33.15 -22.70
N SER A 123 35.59 33.62 -23.28
CA SER A 123 35.66 34.33 -24.56
C SER A 123 36.27 35.73 -24.40
N GLN A 124 36.76 36.31 -25.49
CA GLN A 124 37.35 37.66 -25.47
C GLN A 124 36.38 38.71 -24.91
N MET A 125 35.10 38.67 -25.32
CA MET A 125 34.08 39.59 -24.80
C MET A 125 33.86 39.42 -23.29
N GLU A 126 33.88 38.20 -22.76
CA GLU A 126 33.69 37.95 -21.33
C GLU A 126 34.89 38.42 -20.51
N ALA A 127 36.12 38.20 -21.00
CA ALA A 127 37.32 38.67 -20.33
C ALA A 127 37.40 40.21 -20.28
N ASP A 128 37.08 40.87 -21.39
CA ASP A 128 37.04 42.35 -21.47
C ASP A 128 36.01 42.93 -20.48
N LEU A 129 34.83 42.30 -20.38
CA LEU A 129 33.78 42.72 -19.44
C LEU A 129 34.21 42.58 -17.98
N VAL A 130 34.84 41.46 -17.61
CA VAL A 130 35.31 41.19 -16.24
C VAL A 130 36.40 42.18 -15.83
N VAL A 131 37.32 42.50 -16.74
CA VAL A 131 38.36 43.52 -16.50
C VAL A 131 37.71 44.89 -16.29
N LEU A 132 36.79 45.29 -17.16
CA LEU A 132 36.10 46.58 -17.07
C LEU A 132 35.34 46.74 -15.75
N LEU A 133 34.52 45.76 -15.35
CA LEU A 133 33.73 45.86 -14.12
C LEU A 133 34.57 45.81 -12.83
N HIS A 134 35.63 45.00 -12.80
CA HIS A 134 36.31 44.68 -11.54
C HIS A 134 37.68 45.32 -11.36
N GLN A 135 38.34 45.77 -12.42
CA GLN A 135 39.58 46.55 -12.32
C GLN A 135 39.29 48.00 -11.93
N GLU A 136 38.21 48.59 -12.46
CA GLU A 136 37.81 49.98 -12.20
C GLU A 136 37.25 50.18 -10.79
N SER A 137 36.64 49.13 -10.20
CA SER A 137 36.19 49.12 -8.79
C SER A 137 37.31 49.29 -7.75
N ARG A 138 38.59 49.27 -8.16
CA ARG A 138 39.76 49.56 -7.32
C ARG A 138 40.27 51.00 -7.49
N ALA A 139 39.84 51.72 -8.53
CA ALA A 139 40.28 53.10 -8.79
C ALA A 139 39.50 54.16 -7.98
N GLU A 140 38.41 53.77 -7.31
CA GLU A 140 37.56 54.66 -6.48
C GLU A 140 37.59 54.32 -4.97
N GLY A 141 38.69 53.74 -4.46
CA GLY A 141 38.89 53.44 -3.03
C GLY A 141 40.17 54.04 -2.47
#